data_AF-A0A7C3CM88-F1
#
_entry.id   AF-A0A7C3CM88-F1
#
_cell.length_a   1.000
_cell.length_b   1.000
_cell.length_c   1.000
_cell.angle_alpha   90.00
_cell.angle_beta   90.00
_cell.angle_gamma   90.00
#
_symmetry.space_group_name_H-M   'P 1'
#
loop_
_entity.id
_entity.type
_entity.pdbx_description
1 polymer ?
#
loop_
_entity_poly.entity_id
_entity_poly.type
_entity_poly.pdbx_seq_one_letter_code
_entity_poly.pdbx_strand_id
1 'polypeptide(L)' 'MILQGKTWKYGDNVDTDVIIPARYLNLSTPEELAPHCLED' A
#
# COMPACT_ATOMS: atom_id res chain seq x y z
N MET A 1 -14.32 -16.14 -12.66
CA MET A 1 -13.57 -16.08 -11.39
C MET A 1 -14.39 -15.28 -10.40
N ILE A 2 -14.58 -15.76 -9.17
CA ILE A 2 -15.26 -15.02 -8.09
C ILE A 2 -14.22 -14.74 -7.00
N LEU A 3 -14.09 -13.47 -6.59
CA LEU A 3 -13.23 -13.02 -5.50
C LEU A 3 -14.11 -12.54 -4.33
N GLN A 4 -13.83 -13.00 -3.11
CA GLN A 4 -14.54 -12.62 -1.89
C GLN A 4 -13.53 -12.29 -0.78
N GLY A 5 -13.79 -11.21 -0.04
CA GLY A 5 -12.88 -10.72 1.01
C GLY A 5 -13.41 -9.47 1.72
N LYS A 6 -12.62 -8.97 2.68
CA LYS A 6 -12.92 -7.74 3.42
C LYS A 6 -12.56 -6.51 2.57
N THR A 7 -13.42 -5.50 2.58
CA THR A 7 -13.14 -4.21 1.94
C THR A 7 -12.38 -3.29 2.89
N TRP A 8 -11.35 -2.62 2.35
CA TRP A 8 -10.70 -1.47 2.96
C TRP A 8 -11.01 -0.27 2.07
N LYS A 9 -11.67 0.76 2.61
CA LYS A 9 -12.13 1.93 1.85
C LYS A 9 -11.39 3.17 2.35
N TYR A 10 -10.73 3.86 1.44
CA TYR A 10 -10.05 5.13 1.68
C TYR A 10 -10.85 6.29 1.04
N GLY A 11 -10.51 7.51 1.42
CA GLY A 11 -11.15 8.74 0.92
C GLY A 11 -10.59 9.20 -0.42
N ASP A 12 -10.71 10.50 -0.67
CA ASP A 12 -10.15 11.15 -1.85
C ASP A 12 -8.64 11.42 -1.69
N ASN A 13 -7.97 11.74 -2.80
CA ASN A 13 -6.55 12.14 -2.84
C ASN A 13 -5.56 11.07 -2.33
N VAL A 14 -5.83 9.79 -2.56
CA VAL A 14 -4.87 8.71 -2.35
C VAL A 14 -3.87 8.70 -3.52
N ASP A 15 -2.64 9.13 -3.25
CA ASP A 15 -1.54 9.12 -4.21
C ASP A 15 -0.51 8.02 -3.91
N THR A 16 0.58 8.01 -4.65
CA THR A 16 1.63 6.98 -4.52
C THR A 16 2.39 7.08 -3.21
N ASP A 17 2.57 8.27 -2.64
CA ASP A 17 3.30 8.45 -1.38
C ASP A 17 2.43 7.99 -0.19
N VAL A 18 1.11 8.13 -0.28
CA VAL A 18 0.16 7.55 0.69
C VAL A 18 0.14 6.02 0.59
N ILE A 19 0.25 5.45 -0.61
CA ILE A 19 0.29 3.98 -0.79
C ILE A 19 1.63 3.41 -0.32
N ILE A 20 2.75 4.04 -0.69
CA ILE A 20 4.09 3.64 -0.31
C ILE A 20 5.00 4.88 -0.12
N PRO A 21 5.35 5.24 1.12
CA PRO A 21 6.15 6.45 1.37
C PRO A 21 7.54 6.39 0.73
N ALA A 22 8.02 7.53 0.21
CA ALA A 22 9.33 7.65 -0.44
C ALA A 22 10.53 7.12 0.40
N ARG A 23 10.39 7.09 1.74
CA ARG A 23 11.41 6.57 2.66
C ARG A 23 11.70 5.07 2.49
N TYR A 24 10.80 4.31 1.86
CA TYR A 24 10.95 2.87 1.62
C TYR A 24 11.41 2.51 0.21
N LEU A 25 11.66 3.50 -0.66
CA LEU A 25 12.06 3.26 -2.06
C LEU A 25 13.48 2.69 -2.21
N ASN A 26 14.20 2.52 -1.11
CA ASN A 26 15.46 1.78 -1.06
C ASN A 26 15.25 0.25 -0.91
N LEU A 27 14.05 -0.19 -0.55
CA LEU A 27 13.69 -1.62 -0.48
C LEU A 27 13.34 -2.11 -1.88
N SER A 28 13.76 -3.33 -2.22
CA SER A 28 13.62 -3.87 -3.59
C SER A 28 12.75 -5.11 -3.67
N THR A 29 12.38 -5.71 -2.53
CA THR A 29 11.54 -6.91 -2.51
C THR A 29 10.10 -6.57 -2.11
N PRO A 30 9.09 -7.22 -2.73
CA PRO A 30 7.69 -7.06 -2.33
C PRO A 30 7.44 -7.40 -0.86
N GLU A 31 8.16 -8.38 -0.31
CA GLU A 31 8.04 -8.82 1.07
C GLU A 31 8.49 -7.73 2.05
N GLU A 32 9.54 -6.98 1.71
CA GLU A 32 10.02 -5.85 2.50
C GLU A 32 9.08 -4.62 2.39
N LEU A 33 8.42 -4.42 1.25
CA LEU A 33 7.50 -3.28 1.03
C LEU A 33 6.10 -3.52 1.61
N ALA A 34 5.62 -4.76 1.62
CA ALA A 34 4.28 -5.12 2.07
C ALA A 34 3.87 -4.57 3.46
N PRO A 35 4.72 -4.61 4.51
CA PRO A 35 4.34 -4.06 5.82
C PRO A 35 4.16 -2.53 5.84
N HIS A 36 4.65 -1.83 4.81
CA HIS A 36 4.62 -0.36 4.71
C HIS A 36 3.49 0.16 3.82
N CYS A 37 2.61 -0.73 3.34
CA CYS A 37 1.46 -0.36 2.51
C CYS A 37 0.45 0.43 3.35
N LEU A 38 0.18 1.68 2.96
CA LEU A 38 -0.82 2.56 3.59
C LEU A 38 -0.59 2.70 5.11
N GLU A 39 0.67 2.80 5.53
CA GLU A 39 1.06 2.85 6.94
C GLU A 39 0.93 4.23 7.61
N ASP A 40 0.90 5.30 6.80
CA ASP A 40 0.81 6.71 7.23
C ASP A 40 -0.65 7.17 7.42
#